data_AF-Q9I4B0-F1
#
_entry.id   AF-Q9I4B0-F1
#
_cell.length_a   1.000
_cell.length_b   1.000
_cell.length_c   1.000
_cell.angle_alpha   90.00
_cell.angle_beta   90.00
_cell.angle_gamma   90.00
#
_symmetry.space_group_name_H-M   'P 1'
#
loop_
_entity.id
_entity.type
_entity.pdbx_description
1 polymer ?
#
loop_
_entity_poly.entity_id
_entity_poly.type
_entity_poly.pdbx_seq_one_letter_code
_entity_poly.pdbx_strand_id
1 'polypeptide(L)'
;MVTHFLSESGQAACGRGDSNVNGSSDVGQVSCKTCRRTNAFAQAQENAAPASAPVTPTAAAPVIDKAAPRPKAEARLAAAQRQDRDAARKAWQARLNELSGKNRMPRSRRRAQAYL
;
A
#
# COMPACT_ATOMS: atom_id res chain seq x y z
N MET A 1 -15.41 -22.24 6.55
CA MET A 1 -15.94 -21.42 5.44
C MET A 1 -15.08 -20.16 5.30
N VAL A 2 -14.71 -19.77 4.08
CA VAL A 2 -13.93 -18.54 3.83
C VAL A 2 -14.85 -17.52 3.13
N THR A 3 -14.91 -16.31 3.68
CA THR A 3 -15.67 -15.20 3.08
C THR A 3 -14.68 -14.20 2.50
N HIS A 4 -14.84 -13.92 1.22
CA HIS A 4 -14.00 -13.00 0.47
C HIS A 4 -14.55 -11.58 0.60
N PHE A 5 -13.67 -10.58 0.60
CA PHE A 5 -14.08 -9.20 0.45
C PHE A 5 -14.47 -8.95 -1.01
N LEU A 6 -15.71 -8.54 -1.26
CA LEU A 6 -16.18 -8.15 -2.58
C LEU A 6 -15.90 -6.65 -2.79
N SER A 7 -15.20 -6.33 -3.88
CA SER A 7 -15.08 -4.95 -4.36
C SER A 7 -16.38 -4.50 -5.02
N GLU A 8 -16.48 -3.20 -5.33
CA GLU A 8 -17.62 -2.59 -6.05
C GLU A 8 -17.94 -3.30 -7.38
N SER A 9 -16.94 -3.93 -8.00
CA SER A 9 -17.08 -4.75 -9.21
C SER A 9 -17.67 -6.15 -8.99
N GLY A 10 -18.02 -6.52 -7.76
CA GLY A 10 -18.51 -7.86 -7.40
C GLY A 10 -17.44 -8.96 -7.43
N GLN A 11 -16.17 -8.60 -7.55
CA GLN A 11 -15.05 -9.55 -7.55
C GLN A 11 -14.42 -9.64 -6.17
N ALA A 12 -13.92 -10.83 -5.81
CA ALA A 12 -13.11 -10.97 -4.61
C ALA A 12 -11.83 -10.13 -4.76
N ALA A 13 -11.55 -9.23 -3.81
CA ALA A 13 -10.38 -8.36 -3.87
C ALA A 13 -9.03 -9.10 -3.89
N CYS A 14 -9.01 -10.37 -3.48
CA CYS A 14 -7.83 -11.23 -3.59
C CYS A 14 -7.62 -11.83 -4.99
N GLY A 15 -8.54 -11.61 -5.94
CA GLY A 15 -8.52 -12.18 -7.29
C GLY A 15 -8.76 -13.69 -7.35
N ARG A 16 -9.15 -14.32 -6.23
CA ARG A 16 -9.38 -15.78 -6.12
C ARG A 16 -10.87 -16.10 -5.92
N GLY A 17 -11.71 -15.58 -6.81
CA GLY A 17 -13.15 -15.85 -6.78
C GLY A 17 -13.70 -16.04 -8.18
N ASP A 18 -14.52 -17.06 -8.35
CA ASP A 18 -15.44 -17.21 -9.46
C ASP A 18 -16.75 -16.44 -9.18
N SER A 19 -17.71 -16.49 -10.10
CA SER A 19 -19.01 -15.83 -10.00
C SER A 19 -19.91 -16.35 -8.86
N ASN A 20 -19.54 -17.45 -8.18
CA ASN A 20 -20.27 -18.02 -7.05
C ASN A 20 -19.45 -18.03 -5.75
N VAL A 21 -18.36 -17.25 -5.68
CA VAL A 21 -17.54 -17.15 -4.47
C VAL A 21 -18.36 -16.62 -3.29
N ASN A 22 -18.25 -17.29 -2.14
CA ASN A 22 -18.81 -16.77 -0.89
C ASN A 22 -18.08 -15.48 -0.50
N GLY A 23 -18.72 -14.34 -0.75
CA GLY A 23 -18.15 -13.02 -0.57
C GLY A 23 -19.11 -12.05 0.09
N SER A 24 -18.56 -11.03 0.76
CA SER A 24 -19.29 -9.93 1.38
C SER A 24 -18.52 -8.63 1.19
N SER A 25 -19.24 -7.53 1.01
CA SER A 25 -18.67 -6.17 1.07
C SER A 25 -18.53 -5.66 2.51
N ASP A 26 -19.08 -6.37 3.51
CA ASP A 26 -18.91 -6.02 4.91
C ASP A 26 -17.56 -6.52 5.44
N VAL A 27 -16.77 -5.61 6.00
CA VAL A 27 -15.43 -5.90 6.52
C VAL A 27 -15.45 -6.83 7.74
N GLY A 28 -16.55 -6.85 8.51
CA GLY A 28 -16.73 -7.72 9.66
C GLY A 28 -16.92 -9.20 9.29
N GLN A 29 -17.45 -9.49 8.10
CA GLN A 29 -17.69 -10.85 7.63
C GLN A 29 -16.48 -11.49 6.92
N VAL A 30 -15.45 -10.74 6.58
CA VAL A 30 -14.33 -11.25 5.76
C VAL A 30 -13.35 -12.08 6.57
N SER A 31 -13.33 -13.39 6.31
CA SER A 31 -12.36 -14.33 6.88
C SER A 31 -11.17 -14.64 5.95
N CYS A 32 -11.23 -14.25 4.68
CA CYS A 32 -10.13 -14.45 3.73
C CYS A 32 -8.90 -13.58 4.08
N LYS A 33 -7.82 -14.23 4.54
CA LYS A 33 -6.55 -13.56 4.90
C LYS A 33 -5.92 -12.76 3.76
N THR A 34 -6.09 -13.19 2.50
CA THR A 34 -5.57 -12.44 1.35
C THR A 34 -6.42 -11.22 1.06
N CYS A 35 -7.76 -11.31 1.15
CA CYS A 35 -8.63 -10.14 1.05
C CYS A 35 -8.26 -9.09 2.10
N ARG A 36 -8.03 -9.50 3.35
CA ARG A 36 -7.64 -8.60 4.45
C ARG A 36 -6.30 -7.86 4.25
N ARG A 37 -5.50 -8.24 3.25
CA ARG A 37 -4.21 -7.60 2.91
C ARG A 37 -4.30 -6.73 1.64
N THR A 38 -5.47 -6.63 1.03
CA THR A 38 -5.69 -5.82 -0.18
C THR A 38 -5.98 -4.37 0.20
N ASN A 39 -5.61 -3.42 -0.66
CA ASN A 39 -5.95 -2.01 -0.46
C ASN A 39 -7.46 -1.80 -0.40
N ALA A 40 -8.22 -2.50 -1.24
CA ALA A 40 -9.68 -2.41 -1.26
C ALA A 40 -10.31 -2.73 0.11
N PHE A 41 -9.82 -3.77 0.79
CA PHE A 41 -10.28 -4.09 2.15
C PHE A 41 -9.84 -3.05 3.19
N ALA A 42 -8.60 -2.54 3.10
CA ALA A 42 -8.10 -1.51 4.02
C ALA A 42 -8.95 -0.24 3.94
N GLN A 43 -9.24 0.23 2.73
CA GLN A 43 -10.09 1.41 2.50
C GLN A 43 -11.51 1.22 3.06
N ALA A 44 -12.09 0.04 2.85
CA ALA A 44 -13.41 -0.28 3.41
C ALA A 44 -13.39 -0.36 4.93
N GLN A 45 -12.30 -0.83 5.53
CA GLN A 45 -12.17 -0.88 6.99
C GLN A 45 -12.03 0.52 7.58
N GLU A 46 -11.22 1.38 6.96
CA GLU A 46 -11.07 2.78 7.37
C GLU A 46 -12.38 3.55 7.27
N ASN A 47 -13.21 3.24 6.25
CA ASN A 47 -14.54 3.82 6.10
C ASN A 47 -15.56 3.25 7.11
N ALA A 48 -15.46 1.96 7.44
CA ALA A 48 -16.36 1.29 8.38
C ALA A 48 -16.06 1.63 9.85
N ALA A 49 -14.79 1.93 10.19
CA ALA A 49 -14.44 2.41 11.51
C ALA A 49 -15.01 3.83 11.71
N PRO A 50 -15.78 4.10 12.78
CA PRO A 50 -16.29 5.44 13.04
C PRO A 50 -15.15 6.37 13.40
N ALA A 51 -14.55 7.03 12.40
CA ALA A 51 -13.60 8.17 12.46
C ALA A 51 -12.70 8.21 13.71
N SER A 52 -12.25 7.05 14.19
CA SER A 52 -11.50 6.92 15.43
C SER A 52 -10.04 7.04 15.06
N ALA A 53 -9.65 8.31 14.91
CA ALA A 53 -8.32 8.89 14.87
C ALA A 53 -7.33 8.26 13.86
N PRO A 54 -6.69 9.07 13.00
CA PRO A 54 -5.67 8.56 12.09
C PRO A 54 -4.60 7.84 12.91
N VAL A 55 -4.29 6.61 12.50
CA VAL A 55 -2.99 5.99 12.76
C VAL A 55 -1.93 6.71 11.91
N THR A 56 -1.82 8.02 12.06
CA THR A 56 -0.50 8.64 11.99
C THR A 56 0.31 7.97 13.09
N PRO A 57 1.42 7.26 12.78
CA PRO A 57 2.29 6.78 13.84
C PRO A 57 2.68 8.00 14.66
N THR A 58 2.19 8.06 15.89
CA THR A 58 2.54 9.10 16.85
C THR A 58 3.98 8.84 17.29
N ALA A 59 4.91 9.20 16.40
CA ALA A 59 6.18 9.73 16.84
C ALA A 59 5.82 11.04 17.52
N ALA A 60 5.84 11.01 18.85
CA ALA A 60 5.51 12.10 19.75
C ALA A 60 5.95 13.46 19.19
N ALA A 61 4.99 14.36 19.04
CA ALA A 61 5.28 15.78 18.91
C ALA A 61 6.02 16.23 20.18
N PRO A 62 7.27 16.73 20.08
CA PRO A 62 7.97 17.24 21.23
C PRO A 62 7.29 18.52 21.72
N VAL A 63 7.22 18.63 23.04
CA VAL A 63 6.83 19.85 23.74
C VAL A 63 7.63 21.05 23.23
N ILE A 64 6.87 22.09 22.91
CA ILE A 64 7.30 23.32 22.28
C ILE A 64 8.06 24.12 23.34
N ASP A 65 9.40 24.06 23.31
CA ASP A 65 10.21 25.16 23.80
C ASP A 65 10.67 26.03 22.63
N LYS A 66 10.59 27.32 22.88
CA LYS A 66 10.51 28.42 21.92
C LYS A 66 11.92 28.86 21.56
N ALA A 67 12.45 28.38 20.43
CA ALA A 67 13.62 29.01 19.80
C ALA A 67 13.56 28.94 18.27
N ALA A 68 13.45 30.11 17.66
CA ALA A 68 13.48 30.38 16.23
C ALA A 68 14.84 30.02 15.57
N PRO A 69 14.92 30.09 14.23
CA PRO A 69 14.27 29.20 13.28
C PRO A 69 15.30 28.16 12.81
N ARG A 70 14.89 26.88 12.67
CA ARG A 70 15.77 25.80 12.16
C ARG A 70 15.38 25.34 10.73
N PRO A 71 15.16 26.24 9.75
CA PRO A 71 14.79 25.82 8.39
C PRO A 71 15.90 24.96 7.76
N LYS A 72 17.16 25.15 8.20
CA LYS A 72 18.29 24.30 7.78
C LYS A 72 18.20 22.87 8.31
N ALA A 73 17.69 22.67 9.54
CA ALA A 73 17.58 21.33 10.12
C ALA A 73 16.42 20.55 9.48
N GLU A 74 15.27 21.19 9.30
CA GLU A 74 14.11 20.58 8.62
C GLU A 74 14.43 20.29 7.15
N ALA A 75 15.09 21.21 6.44
CA ALA A 75 15.54 20.97 5.07
C ALA A 75 16.55 19.81 4.97
N ARG A 76 17.47 19.67 5.95
CA ARG A 76 18.42 18.55 5.98
C ARG A 76 17.73 17.23 6.27
N LEU A 77 16.74 17.21 7.16
CA LEU A 77 15.92 16.02 7.44
C LEU A 77 15.07 15.63 6.22
N ALA A 78 14.43 16.59 5.56
CA ALA A 78 13.67 16.35 4.32
C ALA A 78 14.59 15.86 3.19
N ALA A 79 15.81 16.40 3.07
CA ALA A 79 16.80 15.91 2.12
C ALA A 79 17.25 14.47 2.45
N ALA A 80 17.48 14.16 3.73
CA ALA A 80 17.82 12.81 4.18
C ALA A 80 16.68 11.81 3.92
N GLN A 81 15.42 12.19 4.14
CA GLN A 81 14.26 11.37 3.81
C GLN A 81 14.12 11.11 2.31
N ARG A 82 14.36 12.12 1.46
CA ARG A 82 14.39 11.92 -0.01
C ARG A 82 15.49 10.94 -0.41
N GLN A 83 16.69 11.08 0.16
CA GLN A 83 17.81 10.16 -0.07
C GLN A 83 17.47 8.73 0.36
N ASP A 84 16.83 8.53 1.51
CA ASP A 84 16.36 7.22 1.98
C ASP A 84 15.32 6.60 1.02
N ARG A 85 14.34 7.38 0.57
CA ARG A 85 13.35 6.88 -0.41
C ARG A 85 13.97 6.53 -1.75
N ASP A 86 14.94 7.31 -2.23
CA ASP A 86 15.67 7.00 -3.46
C ASP A 86 16.59 5.78 -3.29
N ALA A 87 17.21 5.60 -2.12
CA ALA A 87 17.97 4.40 -1.78
C ALA A 87 17.07 3.16 -1.73
N ALA A 88 15.90 3.25 -1.10
CA ALA A 88 14.90 2.19 -1.05
C ALA A 88 14.41 1.82 -2.45
N ARG A 89 14.12 2.82 -3.31
CA ARG A 89 13.75 2.60 -4.71
C ARG A 89 14.87 1.89 -5.48
N LYS A 90 16.12 2.30 -5.31
CA LYS A 90 17.28 1.65 -5.96
C LYS A 90 17.46 0.21 -5.48
N ALA A 91 17.36 -0.06 -4.18
CA ALA A 91 17.48 -1.41 -3.63
C ALA A 91 16.37 -2.33 -4.17
N TRP A 92 15.12 -1.84 -4.21
CA TRP A 92 14.01 -2.56 -4.83
C TRP A 92 14.24 -2.81 -6.32
N GLN A 93 14.75 -1.83 -7.04
CA GLN A 93 15.09 -1.93 -8.46
C GLN A 93 16.19 -2.98 -8.73
N ALA A 94 17.19 -3.08 -7.84
CA ALA A 94 18.24 -4.10 -7.88
C ALA A 94 17.68 -5.49 -7.56
N ARG A 95 16.80 -5.61 -6.56
CA ARG A 95 16.12 -6.88 -6.25
C ARG A 95 15.30 -7.40 -7.44
N LEU A 96 14.58 -6.51 -8.13
CA LEU A 96 13.90 -6.87 -9.38
C LEU A 96 14.87 -7.23 -10.50
N ASN A 97 16.10 -6.70 -10.48
CA ASN A 97 17.14 -7.07 -11.43
C ASN A 97 17.72 -8.46 -11.17
N GLU A 98 17.71 -8.92 -9.92
CA GLU A 98 18.18 -10.24 -9.52
C GLU A 98 17.12 -11.33 -9.77
N LEU A 99 15.83 -10.98 -9.66
CA LEU A 99 14.73 -11.89 -9.95
C LEU A 99 14.69 -12.26 -11.45
N SER A 100 14.53 -13.56 -11.73
CA SER A 100 14.45 -14.11 -13.08
C SER A 100 13.28 -13.51 -13.86
N GLY A 101 13.47 -13.34 -15.18
CA GLY A 101 12.66 -12.47 -16.05
C GLY A 101 11.14 -12.67 -16.04
N LYS A 102 10.62 -13.78 -15.52
CA LYS A 102 9.17 -14.01 -15.36
C LYS A 102 8.52 -13.10 -14.31
N ASN A 103 9.27 -12.71 -13.27
CA ASN A 103 8.81 -11.73 -12.27
C ASN A 103 9.13 -10.28 -12.67
N ARG A 104 9.76 -10.07 -13.83
CA ARG A 104 10.16 -8.75 -14.31
C ARG A 104 9.09 -8.23 -15.26
N MET A 105 8.18 -7.43 -14.73
CA MET A 105 7.23 -6.68 -15.56
C MET A 105 8.01 -5.83 -16.59
N PRO A 106 7.67 -5.89 -17.88
CA PRO A 106 8.45 -5.25 -18.94
C PRO A 106 8.46 -3.73 -18.71
N ARG A 107 9.65 -3.19 -18.43
CA ARG A 107 9.85 -1.75 -18.31
C ARG A 107 9.62 -1.11 -19.69
N SER A 108 8.78 -0.08 -19.74
CA SER A 108 8.46 0.80 -20.87
C SER A 108 9.63 1.04 -21.85
N ARG A 109 9.51 1.24 -23.17
CA ARG A 109 8.34 1.45 -24.05
C ARG A 109 8.29 0.50 -25.27
N ARG A 110 9.30 -0.34 -25.52
CA ARG A 110 9.33 -1.17 -26.74
C ARG A 110 8.49 -2.46 -26.71
N ARG A 111 8.04 -2.91 -25.54
CA ARG A 111 7.28 -4.18 -25.41
C ARG A 111 5.82 -4.05 -25.02
N ALA A 112 5.29 -2.81 -24.89
CA ALA A 112 3.83 -2.64 -24.89
C ALA A 112 3.20 -3.11 -26.22
N GLN A 113 3.98 -3.24 -27.29
CA GLN A 113 3.53 -3.74 -28.60
C GLN A 113 3.71 -5.26 -28.80
N ALA A 114 4.23 -6.02 -27.84
CA ALA A 114 4.41 -7.48 -28.02
C ALA A 114 3.36 -8.34 -27.28
N TYR A 115 2.26 -7.71 -26.85
CA TYR A 115 1.05 -8.39 -26.36
C TYR A 115 -0.17 -7.97 -27.22
N LEU A 116 0.10 -7.60 -28.48
CA LEU A 116 -0.82 -7.63 -29.61
C LEU A 116 -0.37 -8.79 -30.50
#